data_AF-A0A7Y3KV94-F1
#
_entry.id   AF-A0A7Y3KV94-F1
#
_cell.length_a   1.000
_cell.length_b   1.000
_cell.length_c   1.000
_cell.angle_alpha   90.00
_cell.angle_beta   90.00
_cell.angle_gamma   90.00
#
_symmetry.space_group_name_H-M   'P 1'
#
loop_
_entity.id
_entity.type
_entity.pdbx_description
1 polymer ?
#
loop_
_entity_poly.entity_id
_entity_poly.type
_entity_poly.pdbx_seq_one_letter_code
_entity_poly.pdbx_strand_id
1 'polypeptide(L)'
;IVLQAVDSLDLRGGGRVSAVIGVPLRNLQQRRDVVNFAQIAPVAALRALLELIAMVPLEKVIEALGEWSENPTFDQLSAAVDQVLAAGASNDEAVAVLAFAIVEGFPAAGHCRRLLAEREQFELPDLPEATVASSLLSPKQTDPRIREQRRVRREEEKQRKKGPSSARPPRPGKTKGTEEAPRISARADAAQSNVKNTPVQRRRTMVFTPVELERFDPAHALVGTIVLVEVPFDAVDPDLPEVQSKERPALIVAASPDAILIRAIYSNPSPTRSTFQSWRRHGFDHPSYIDDVRIALLGVPVESLKRLGRLSDQEWNAQF
;
A
#
# COMPACT_ATOMS: atom_id res chain seq x y z
N ILE A 1 24.97 3.76 10.32
CA ILE A 1 23.70 4.52 10.15
C ILE A 1 22.47 3.62 10.26
N VAL A 2 22.28 2.63 9.37
CA VAL A 2 21.09 1.73 9.38
C VAL A 2 20.76 1.14 10.76
N LEU A 3 21.74 0.48 11.40
CA LEU A 3 21.51 -0.16 12.70
C LEU A 3 21.24 0.85 13.83
N GLN A 4 21.82 2.05 13.77
CA GLN A 4 21.56 3.12 14.73
C GLN A 4 20.15 3.68 14.57
N ALA A 5 19.69 3.86 13.34
CA ALA A 5 18.32 4.30 13.04
C ALA A 5 17.30 3.25 13.51
N VAL A 6 17.57 1.96 13.30
CA VAL A 6 16.69 0.89 13.77
C VAL A 6 16.67 0.78 15.30
N ASP A 7 17.78 1.08 15.97
CA ASP A 7 17.86 1.05 17.43
C ASP A 7 17.06 2.14 18.13
N SER A 8 16.87 3.30 17.49
CA SER A 8 16.05 4.38 18.04
C SER A 8 14.55 4.09 17.97
N LEU A 9 14.12 3.07 17.20
CA LEU A 9 12.72 2.69 17.07
C LEU A 9 12.24 1.88 18.28
N ASP A 10 11.18 2.36 18.94
CA ASP A 10 10.43 1.56 19.91
C ASP A 10 9.48 0.59 19.21
N LEU A 11 10.03 -0.55 18.79
CA LEU A 11 9.28 -1.60 18.11
C LEU A 11 8.62 -2.60 19.09
N ARG A 12 8.65 -2.36 20.40
CA ARG A 12 8.13 -3.29 21.41
C ARG A 12 6.60 -3.21 21.50
N GLY A 13 5.91 -4.04 20.69
CA GLY A 13 4.59 -4.62 20.97
C GLY A 13 3.37 -3.70 21.17
N GLY A 14 3.51 -2.37 21.23
CA GLY A 14 2.41 -1.42 21.45
C GLY A 14 2.15 -0.42 20.32
N GLY A 15 3.07 -0.27 19.38
CA GLY A 15 2.93 0.65 18.26
C GLY A 15 1.97 0.14 17.18
N ARG A 16 1.16 1.04 16.60
CA ARG A 16 0.27 0.78 15.44
C ARG A 16 1.04 0.53 14.13
N VAL A 17 2.20 -0.13 14.19
CA VAL A 17 3.04 -0.42 13.03
C VAL A 17 2.55 -1.73 12.42
N SER A 18 2.24 -1.69 11.12
CA SER A 18 1.84 -2.90 10.37
C SER A 18 2.86 -4.02 10.55
N ALA A 19 2.39 -5.26 10.71
CA ALA A 19 3.26 -6.43 10.88
C ALA A 19 4.27 -6.58 9.73
N VAL A 20 3.89 -6.15 8.52
CA VAL A 20 4.74 -6.19 7.31
C VAL A 20 5.98 -5.30 7.44
N ILE A 21 5.91 -4.23 8.24
CA ILE A 21 7.03 -3.31 8.50
C ILE A 21 7.69 -3.68 9.84
N GLY A 22 6.86 -3.86 10.88
CA GLY A 22 7.35 -4.04 12.24
C GLY A 22 8.03 -5.38 12.51
N VAL A 23 7.69 -6.47 11.81
CA VAL A 23 8.39 -7.77 11.99
C VAL A 23 9.79 -7.74 11.37
N PRO A 24 9.98 -7.33 10.10
CA PRO A 24 11.32 -7.21 9.51
C PRO A 24 12.23 -6.26 10.28
N LEU A 25 11.76 -5.07 10.67
CA LEU A 25 12.58 -4.11 11.41
C LEU A 25 12.95 -4.62 12.81
N ARG A 26 12.05 -5.34 13.50
CA ARG A 26 12.40 -6.01 14.77
C ARG A 26 13.44 -7.10 14.58
N ASN A 27 13.30 -7.91 13.52
CA ASN A 27 14.28 -8.95 13.22
C ASN A 27 15.64 -8.32 12.94
N LEU A 28 15.69 -7.20 12.21
CA LEU A 28 16.92 -6.44 11.98
C LEU A 28 17.50 -5.88 13.29
N GLN A 29 16.66 -5.30 14.17
CA GLN A 29 17.06 -4.77 15.48
C GLN A 29 17.65 -5.87 16.39
N GLN A 30 17.05 -7.06 16.37
CA GLN A 30 17.44 -8.18 17.24
C GLN A 30 18.63 -8.97 16.70
N ARG A 31 18.63 -9.28 15.40
CA ARG A 31 19.62 -10.17 14.78
C ARG A 31 20.80 -9.44 14.16
N ARG A 32 20.67 -8.13 13.93
CA ARG A 32 21.70 -7.27 13.30
C ARG A 32 22.17 -7.76 11.92
N ASP A 33 21.34 -8.58 11.27
CA ASP A 33 21.65 -9.21 9.99
C ASP A 33 21.14 -8.32 8.84
N VAL A 34 21.97 -7.33 8.48
CA VAL A 34 21.67 -6.34 7.44
C VAL A 34 21.60 -6.99 6.05
N VAL A 35 22.46 -7.98 5.79
CA VAL A 35 22.53 -8.65 4.48
C VAL A 35 21.26 -9.46 4.23
N ASN A 36 20.85 -10.30 5.18
CA ASN A 36 19.59 -11.03 5.06
C ASN A 36 18.40 -10.06 4.97
N PHE A 37 18.38 -9.00 5.79
CA PHE A 37 17.32 -7.99 5.69
C PHE A 37 17.26 -7.36 4.28
N ALA A 38 18.38 -6.96 3.70
CA ALA A 38 18.40 -6.40 2.34
C ALA A 38 17.88 -7.39 1.29
N GLN A 39 18.11 -8.70 1.48
CA GLN A 39 17.69 -9.75 0.53
C GLN A 39 16.20 -10.12 0.63
N ILE A 40 15.63 -10.16 1.84
CA ILE A 40 14.27 -10.71 2.05
C ILE A 40 13.26 -9.73 2.63
N ALA A 41 13.66 -8.49 2.96
CA ALA A 41 12.73 -7.52 3.53
C ALA A 41 11.64 -7.14 2.53
N PRO A 42 10.37 -7.07 2.95
CA PRO A 42 9.31 -6.48 2.16
C PRO A 42 9.67 -5.03 1.77
N VAL A 43 9.32 -4.62 0.55
CA VAL A 43 9.55 -3.26 0.04
C VAL A 43 9.02 -2.18 1.00
N ALA A 44 7.88 -2.42 1.65
CA ALA A 44 7.32 -1.50 2.64
C ALA A 44 8.23 -1.30 3.86
N ALA A 45 8.96 -2.34 4.29
CA ALA A 45 9.92 -2.23 5.40
C ALA A 45 11.20 -1.49 4.97
N LEU A 46 11.66 -1.70 3.73
CA LEU A 46 12.78 -0.96 3.14
C LEU A 46 12.43 0.53 2.99
N ARG A 47 11.23 0.85 2.50
CA ARG A 47 10.72 2.23 2.41
C ARG A 47 10.70 2.93 3.76
N ALA A 48 10.10 2.29 4.77
CA ALA A 48 10.05 2.85 6.12
C ALA A 48 11.45 3.06 6.73
N LEU A 49 12.40 2.17 6.43
CA LEU A 49 13.78 2.33 6.87
C LEU A 49 14.47 3.50 6.15
N LEU A 50 14.30 3.62 4.84
CA LEU A 50 14.85 4.72 4.05
C LEU A 50 14.28 6.06 4.50
N GLU A 51 12.97 6.15 4.72
CA GLU A 51 12.32 7.36 5.26
C GLU A 51 12.94 7.81 6.58
N LEU A 52 13.16 6.87 7.50
CA LEU A 52 13.75 7.14 8.81
C LEU A 52 15.19 7.66 8.70
N ILE A 53 15.99 7.11 7.78
CA ILE A 53 17.39 7.51 7.59
C ILE A 53 17.47 8.82 6.80
N ALA A 54 16.60 8.99 5.80
CA ALA A 54 16.64 10.10 4.87
C ALA A 54 16.04 11.38 5.43
N MET A 55 15.14 11.33 6.42
CA MET A 55 14.37 12.49 6.89
C MET A 55 15.23 13.73 7.20
N VAL A 56 16.21 13.60 8.10
CA VAL A 56 17.07 14.71 8.52
C VAL A 56 17.96 15.24 7.38
N PRO A 57 18.69 14.40 6.64
CA PRO A 57 19.48 14.89 5.51
C PRO A 57 18.62 15.42 4.35
N LEU A 58 17.41 14.91 4.15
CA LEU A 58 16.46 15.40 3.15
C LEU A 58 16.01 16.83 3.46
N GLU A 59 15.69 17.13 4.72
CA GLU A 59 15.34 18.50 5.15
C GLU A 59 16.46 19.50 4.81
N LYS A 60 17.73 19.10 5.03
CA LYS A 60 18.89 19.92 4.67
C LYS A 60 19.04 20.12 3.16
N VAL A 61 18.76 19.08 2.36
CA VAL A 61 18.76 19.20 0.89
C VAL A 61 17.63 20.12 0.41
N ILE A 62 16.44 20.01 1.00
CA ILE A 62 15.30 20.90 0.69
C ILE A 62 15.63 22.34 1.06
N GLU A 63 16.25 22.57 2.23
CA GLU A 63 16.69 23.90 2.67
C GLU A 63 17.75 24.49 1.72
N ALA A 64 18.73 23.68 1.29
CA ALA A 64 19.75 24.09 0.33
C ALA A 64 19.17 24.41 -1.06
N LEU A 65 18.12 23.69 -1.48
CA LEU A 65 17.41 23.95 -2.74
C LEU A 65 16.51 25.19 -2.67
N GLY A 66 15.98 25.52 -1.49
CA GLY A 66 15.08 26.64 -1.27
C GLY A 66 13.85 26.59 -2.19
N GLU A 67 13.67 27.65 -2.99
CA GLU A 67 12.55 27.82 -3.91
C GLU A 67 12.51 26.74 -5.02
N TRP A 68 13.65 26.10 -5.30
CA TRP A 68 13.77 25.07 -6.34
C TRP A 68 13.43 23.66 -5.83
N SER A 69 13.08 23.51 -4.56
CA SER A 69 12.88 22.20 -3.92
C SER A 69 11.79 21.33 -4.56
N GLU A 70 10.75 21.93 -5.13
CA GLU A 70 9.65 21.20 -5.78
C GLU A 70 10.06 20.61 -7.16
N ASN A 71 10.92 21.31 -7.90
CA ASN A 71 11.32 20.91 -9.26
C ASN A 71 12.75 21.40 -9.59
N PRO A 72 13.78 20.85 -8.93
CA PRO A 72 15.15 21.29 -9.14
C PRO A 72 15.71 20.77 -10.45
N THR A 73 16.61 21.53 -11.07
CA THR A 73 17.45 21.02 -12.17
C THR A 73 18.52 20.08 -11.62
N PHE A 74 19.15 19.31 -12.52
CA PHE A 74 20.26 18.43 -12.15
C PHE A 74 21.38 19.19 -11.42
N ASP A 75 21.81 20.34 -11.95
CA ASP A 75 22.91 21.11 -11.37
C ASP A 75 22.55 21.68 -9.99
N GLN A 76 21.29 22.10 -9.80
CA GLN A 76 20.79 22.57 -8.51
C GLN A 76 20.77 21.45 -7.48
N LEU A 77 20.27 20.27 -7.83
CA LEU A 77 20.28 19.10 -6.95
C LEU A 77 21.70 18.65 -6.63
N SER A 78 22.58 18.61 -7.63
CA SER A 78 24.00 18.28 -7.48
C SER A 78 24.67 19.21 -6.47
N ALA A 79 24.51 20.52 -6.63
CA ALA A 79 25.08 21.53 -5.75
C ALA A 79 24.50 21.46 -4.33
N ALA A 80 23.20 21.22 -4.18
CA ALA A 80 22.57 21.05 -2.87
C ALA A 80 23.12 19.83 -2.12
N VAL A 81 23.32 18.70 -2.82
CA VAL A 81 23.95 17.51 -2.24
C VAL A 81 25.39 17.80 -1.82
N ASP A 82 26.17 18.51 -2.64
CA ASP A 82 27.54 18.90 -2.31
C ASP A 82 27.60 19.81 -1.08
N GLN A 83 26.65 20.74 -0.95
CA GLN A 83 26.54 21.61 0.21
C GLN A 83 26.24 20.83 1.49
N VAL A 84 25.34 19.84 1.42
CA VAL A 84 24.98 19.00 2.56
C VAL A 84 26.15 18.10 2.98
N LEU A 85 26.92 17.57 2.03
CA LEU A 85 28.17 16.83 2.30
C LEU A 85 29.23 17.73 2.92
N ALA A 86 29.43 18.93 2.38
CA ALA A 86 30.37 19.91 2.93
C ALA A 86 29.99 20.38 4.35
N ALA A 87 28.69 20.37 4.68
CA ALA A 87 28.18 20.65 6.02
C ALA A 87 28.33 19.46 7.00
N GLY A 88 28.97 18.36 6.57
CA GLY A 88 29.32 17.22 7.41
C GLY A 88 28.37 16.03 7.33
N ALA A 89 27.44 15.99 6.35
CA ALA A 89 26.69 14.77 6.08
C ALA A 89 27.61 13.69 5.49
N SER A 90 27.32 12.44 5.84
CA SER A 90 28.00 11.27 5.28
C SER A 90 27.51 10.92 3.87
N ASN A 91 28.33 10.21 3.11
CA ASN A 91 27.92 9.69 1.80
C ASN A 91 26.70 8.76 1.91
N ASP A 92 26.64 7.93 2.95
CA ASP A 92 25.51 7.05 3.23
C ASP A 92 24.20 7.81 3.43
N GLU A 93 24.23 8.96 4.11
CA GLU A 93 23.07 9.83 4.28
C GLU A 93 22.62 10.44 2.96
N ALA A 94 23.57 10.93 2.15
CA ALA A 94 23.27 11.44 0.81
C ALA A 94 22.65 10.35 -0.09
N VAL A 95 23.22 9.14 -0.08
CA VAL A 95 22.68 7.99 -0.81
C VAL A 95 21.27 7.64 -0.31
N ALA A 96 21.03 7.65 1.00
CA ALA A 96 19.70 7.39 1.56
C ALA A 96 18.67 8.42 1.08
N VAL A 97 19.03 9.72 1.03
CA VAL A 97 18.15 10.77 0.50
C VAL A 97 17.84 10.56 -0.97
N LEU A 98 18.86 10.32 -1.79
CA LEU A 98 18.68 10.10 -3.23
C LEU A 98 17.84 8.85 -3.50
N ALA A 99 18.11 7.75 -2.78
CA ALA A 99 17.34 6.51 -2.88
C ALA A 99 15.88 6.70 -2.44
N PHE A 100 15.65 7.42 -1.34
CA PHE A 100 14.30 7.73 -0.86
C PHE A 100 13.50 8.53 -1.88
N ALA A 101 14.09 9.61 -2.44
CA ALA A 101 13.44 10.42 -3.47
C ALA A 101 13.08 9.62 -4.73
N ILE A 102 13.90 8.62 -5.11
CA ILE A 102 13.60 7.72 -6.23
C ILE A 102 12.43 6.81 -5.91
N VAL A 103 12.43 6.21 -4.71
CA VAL A 103 11.41 5.22 -4.30
C VAL A 103 10.04 5.87 -4.09
N GLU A 104 10.01 7.10 -3.59
CA GLU A 104 8.79 7.89 -3.44
C GLU A 104 8.35 8.59 -4.75
N GLY A 105 9.19 8.55 -5.78
CA GLY A 105 8.84 9.04 -7.12
C GLY A 105 8.76 10.57 -7.21
N PHE A 106 9.65 11.28 -6.52
CA PHE A 106 9.71 12.74 -6.59
C PHE A 106 10.06 13.23 -8.01
N PRO A 107 9.69 14.46 -8.41
CA PRO A 107 10.02 15.02 -9.73
C PRO A 107 11.52 14.93 -10.06
N ALA A 108 12.38 15.08 -9.05
CA ALA A 108 13.83 14.99 -9.17
C ALA A 108 14.39 13.55 -9.28
N ALA A 109 13.55 12.50 -9.25
CA ALA A 109 14.02 11.10 -9.21
C ALA A 109 14.97 10.73 -10.37
N GLY A 110 14.74 11.28 -11.57
CA GLY A 110 15.65 11.09 -12.71
C GLY A 110 17.06 11.66 -12.45
N HIS A 111 17.14 12.84 -11.82
CA HIS A 111 18.39 13.48 -11.42
C HIS A 111 19.08 12.71 -10.29
N CYS A 112 18.32 12.20 -9.31
CA CYS A 112 18.86 11.36 -8.25
C CYS A 112 19.53 10.08 -8.79
N ARG A 113 18.91 9.39 -9.76
CA ARG A 113 19.52 8.21 -10.40
C ARG A 113 20.82 8.57 -11.10
N ARG A 114 20.84 9.70 -11.79
CA ARG A 114 22.03 10.19 -12.48
C ARG A 114 23.16 10.50 -11.50
N LEU A 115 22.88 11.16 -10.37
CA LEU A 115 23.87 11.43 -9.34
C LEU A 115 24.47 10.15 -8.74
N LEU A 116 23.63 9.15 -8.46
CA LEU A 116 24.10 7.85 -7.96
C LEU A 116 24.99 7.11 -8.96
N ALA A 117 24.75 7.27 -10.27
CA ALA A 117 25.52 6.62 -11.32
C ALA A 117 26.83 7.36 -11.65
N GLU A 118 26.85 8.70 -11.58
CA GLU A 118 28.00 9.51 -12.01
C GLU A 118 29.04 9.73 -10.90
N ARG A 119 28.69 9.50 -9.62
CA ARG A 119 29.56 9.81 -8.48
C ARG A 119 30.07 8.55 -7.81
N GLU A 120 31.37 8.26 -7.99
CA GLU A 120 32.06 7.11 -7.39
C GLU A 120 31.92 7.06 -5.86
N GLN A 121 31.86 8.21 -5.19
CA GLN A 121 31.67 8.27 -3.73
C GLN A 121 30.31 7.74 -3.24
N PHE A 122 29.35 7.53 -4.16
CA PHE A 122 28.03 6.95 -3.91
C PHE A 122 27.93 5.50 -4.38
N GLU A 123 29.04 4.91 -4.83
CA GLU A 123 29.08 3.52 -5.23
C GLU A 123 28.70 2.62 -4.06
N LEU A 124 27.63 1.84 -4.26
CA LEU A 124 27.16 0.87 -3.28
C LEU A 124 27.91 -0.43 -3.50
N PRO A 125 28.36 -1.11 -2.42
CA PRO A 125 28.96 -2.42 -2.55
C PRO A 125 27.97 -3.38 -3.17
N ASP A 126 28.45 -4.24 -4.07
CA ASP A 126 27.66 -5.32 -4.62
C ASP A 126 27.07 -6.15 -3.49
N LEU A 127 25.75 -6.35 -3.53
CA LEU A 127 25.12 -7.29 -2.64
C LEU A 127 25.69 -8.67 -2.98
N PRO A 128 26.13 -9.47 -1.98
CA PRO A 128 26.57 -10.82 -2.25
C PRO A 128 25.45 -11.52 -3.01
N GLU A 129 25.79 -12.15 -4.14
CA GLU A 129 24.84 -12.90 -4.96
C GLU A 129 24.02 -13.77 -4.03
N ALA A 130 22.78 -13.36 -3.83
CA ALA A 130 21.84 -14.16 -3.10
C ALA A 130 21.61 -15.36 -4.02
N THR A 131 22.37 -16.45 -3.81
CA THR A 131 21.80 -17.76 -4.05
C THR A 131 20.50 -17.70 -3.31
N VAL A 132 19.38 -17.60 -4.05
CA VAL A 132 18.06 -17.60 -3.49
C VAL A 132 18.01 -18.92 -2.75
N ALA A 133 18.38 -18.90 -1.47
CA ALA A 133 18.36 -20.05 -0.64
C ALA A 133 16.88 -20.31 -0.55
N SER A 134 16.41 -21.24 -1.38
CA SER A 134 15.13 -21.92 -1.29
C SER A 134 15.02 -22.68 0.06
N SER A 135 15.67 -22.18 1.10
CA SER A 135 15.67 -22.64 2.47
C SER A 135 14.50 -22.04 3.26
N LEU A 136 13.80 -21.03 2.71
CA LEU A 136 12.44 -20.70 3.14
C LEU A 136 11.38 -21.69 2.60
N LEU A 137 11.77 -22.57 1.66
CA LEU A 137 10.91 -23.57 1.01
C LEU A 137 11.13 -24.99 1.51
N SER A 138 11.81 -25.18 2.64
CA SER A 138 11.63 -26.42 3.39
C SER A 138 10.42 -26.22 4.30
N PRO A 139 9.29 -26.90 4.06
CA PRO A 139 8.20 -26.90 5.03
C PRO A 139 8.83 -27.31 6.34
N LYS A 140 8.70 -26.48 7.37
CA LYS A 140 9.10 -26.86 8.72
C LYS A 140 8.23 -28.06 9.07
N GLN A 141 8.74 -29.28 8.84
CA GLN A 141 8.07 -30.53 9.18
C GLN A 141 7.77 -30.43 10.66
N THR A 142 6.53 -30.07 10.94
CA THR A 142 6.09 -29.83 12.29
C THR A 142 5.78 -31.22 12.80
N ASP A 143 6.68 -31.73 13.64
CA ASP A 143 6.56 -33.04 14.27
C ASP A 143 5.11 -33.25 14.74
N PRO A 144 4.42 -34.33 14.29
CA PRO A 144 3.00 -34.56 14.58
C PRO A 144 2.68 -34.49 16.08
N ARG A 145 3.66 -34.80 16.93
CA ARG A 145 3.55 -34.70 18.40
C ARG A 145 3.34 -33.26 18.89
N ILE A 146 3.96 -32.27 18.24
CA ILE A 146 3.79 -30.85 18.58
C ILE A 146 2.41 -30.34 18.11
N ARG A 147 1.92 -30.87 16.99
CA ARG A 147 0.59 -30.53 16.45
C ARG A 147 -0.52 -31.08 17.34
N GLU A 148 -0.36 -32.30 17.86
CA GLU A 148 -1.26 -32.89 18.85
C GLU A 148 -1.22 -32.15 20.19
N GLN A 149 -0.04 -31.81 20.72
CA GLN A 149 0.04 -31.02 21.96
C GLN A 149 -0.67 -29.66 21.87
N ARG A 150 -0.60 -29.00 20.69
CA ARG A 150 -1.31 -27.74 20.45
C ARG A 150 -2.82 -27.94 20.32
N ARG A 151 -3.26 -29.09 19.78
CA ARG A 151 -4.69 -29.44 19.68
C ARG A 151 -5.26 -29.73 21.06
N VAL A 152 -4.56 -30.52 21.89
CA VAL A 152 -4.94 -30.82 23.28
C VAL A 152 -5.03 -29.54 24.11
N ARG A 153 -4.02 -28.64 24.05
CA ARG A 153 -4.09 -27.34 24.75
C ARG A 153 -5.27 -26.47 24.31
N ARG A 154 -5.61 -26.46 23.02
CA ARG A 154 -6.76 -25.69 22.50
C ARG A 154 -8.09 -26.29 22.91
N GLU A 155 -8.17 -27.62 23.01
CA GLU A 155 -9.37 -28.32 23.48
C GLU A 155 -9.56 -28.15 25.00
N GLU A 156 -8.48 -28.21 25.80
CA GLU A 156 -8.50 -27.89 27.23
C GLU A 156 -8.91 -26.43 27.50
N GLU A 157 -8.44 -25.47 26.70
CA GLU A 157 -8.82 -24.06 26.86
C GLU A 157 -10.28 -23.82 26.45
N LYS A 158 -10.79 -24.55 25.44
CA LYS A 158 -12.21 -24.51 25.06
C LYS A 158 -13.11 -25.19 26.10
N GLN A 159 -12.66 -26.28 26.72
CA GLN A 159 -13.34 -26.96 27.82
C GLN A 159 -13.41 -26.08 29.07
N ARG A 160 -12.31 -25.39 29.42
CA ARG A 160 -12.27 -24.40 30.51
C ARG A 160 -13.21 -23.21 30.29
N LYS A 161 -13.45 -22.81 29.05
CA LYS A 161 -14.40 -21.72 28.69
C LYS A 161 -15.86 -22.17 28.58
N LYS A 162 -16.15 -23.48 28.65
CA LYS A 162 -17.51 -24.04 28.58
C LYS A 162 -18.03 -24.59 29.92
N GLY A 163 -17.32 -24.37 31.03
CA GLY A 163 -17.81 -24.68 32.36
C GLY A 163 -18.89 -23.69 32.84
N PRO A 164 -19.95 -24.14 33.53
CA PRO A 164 -21.05 -23.28 33.94
C PRO A 164 -20.75 -22.65 35.31
N SER A 165 -20.01 -21.55 35.35
CA SER A 165 -20.19 -20.50 36.36
C SER A 165 -19.26 -19.31 36.09
N SER A 166 -19.83 -18.19 35.70
CA SER A 166 -19.49 -16.88 36.26
C SER A 166 -20.53 -15.89 35.75
N ALA A 167 -21.54 -15.67 36.59
CA ALA A 167 -22.51 -14.61 36.42
C ALA A 167 -21.75 -13.27 36.41
N ARG A 168 -21.64 -12.65 35.24
CA ARG A 168 -21.16 -11.28 35.13
C ARG A 168 -22.39 -10.36 35.24
N PRO A 169 -22.43 -9.44 36.21
CA PRO A 169 -23.60 -8.58 36.42
C PRO A 169 -23.82 -7.64 35.22
N PRO A 170 -25.08 -7.26 34.93
CA PRO A 170 -25.41 -6.45 33.78
C PRO A 170 -24.83 -5.03 33.94
N ARG A 171 -24.16 -4.57 32.88
CA ARG A 171 -23.62 -3.21 32.78
C ARG A 171 -24.81 -2.23 32.65
N PRO A 172 -24.94 -1.22 33.52
CA PRO A 172 -26.08 -0.30 33.47
C PRO A 172 -26.04 0.58 32.21
N GLY A 173 -27.19 0.66 31.54
CA GLY A 173 -27.43 1.54 30.40
C GLY A 173 -27.44 3.01 30.84
N LYS A 174 -26.73 3.86 30.09
CA LYS A 174 -26.85 5.32 30.23
C LYS A 174 -28.08 5.80 29.46
N THR A 175 -29.20 5.88 30.17
CA THR A 175 -30.36 6.69 29.78
C THR A 175 -30.15 8.14 30.18
N LYS A 176 -30.31 9.03 29.19
CA LYS A 176 -31.08 10.27 29.20
C LYS A 176 -31.27 10.94 30.57
N GLY A 177 -30.58 12.07 30.77
CA GLY A 177 -30.89 13.07 31.80
C GLY A 177 -31.18 14.40 31.11
N THR A 178 -32.44 14.80 31.15
CA THR A 178 -32.97 16.13 30.81
C THR A 178 -33.32 16.81 32.13
N GLU A 179 -33.01 18.09 32.26
CA GLU A 179 -33.69 19.15 33.04
C GLU A 179 -32.68 20.31 33.23
N GLU A 180 -32.77 21.37 32.44
CA GLU A 180 -33.65 22.56 32.58
C GLU A 180 -33.20 23.55 33.67
N ALA A 181 -32.74 24.71 33.22
CA ALA A 181 -33.22 26.00 33.71
C ALA A 181 -33.05 27.08 32.62
N PRO A 182 -33.94 28.09 32.57
CA PRO A 182 -34.36 28.70 31.30
C PRO A 182 -33.77 30.10 31.12
N ARG A 183 -33.71 30.59 29.87
CA ARG A 183 -33.87 32.03 29.58
C ARG A 183 -34.31 32.27 28.15
N ILE A 184 -35.48 32.89 28.09
CA ILE A 184 -36.21 33.43 26.95
C ILE A 184 -35.39 34.54 26.29
N SER A 185 -35.24 34.53 24.96
CA SER A 185 -35.62 35.68 24.13
C SER A 185 -35.68 35.27 22.66
N ALA A 186 -36.79 35.66 22.04
CA ALA A 186 -37.16 35.38 20.68
C ALA A 186 -36.39 36.27 19.69
N ARG A 187 -36.05 35.73 18.52
CA ARG A 187 -36.24 36.46 17.26
C ARG A 187 -36.34 35.50 16.07
N ALA A 188 -37.23 35.89 15.18
CA ALA A 188 -37.71 35.15 14.03
C ALA A 188 -36.73 35.18 12.84
N ASP A 189 -37.03 34.30 11.90
CA ASP A 189 -36.76 34.39 10.46
C ASP A 189 -35.31 34.37 9.97
N ALA A 190 -34.88 33.17 9.55
CA ALA A 190 -34.27 32.98 8.24
C ALA A 190 -34.24 31.48 7.89
N ALA A 191 -35.26 31.03 7.17
CA ALA A 191 -35.18 29.82 6.37
C ALA A 191 -34.13 30.04 5.27
N GLN A 192 -32.94 29.47 5.45
CA GLN A 192 -32.03 29.21 4.34
C GLN A 192 -31.90 27.69 4.22
N SER A 193 -32.69 27.17 3.29
CA SER A 193 -32.45 25.89 2.62
C SER A 193 -31.07 25.95 1.97
N ASN A 194 -30.07 25.55 2.74
CA ASN A 194 -28.71 25.38 2.25
C ASN A 194 -28.67 24.10 1.40
N VAL A 195 -29.23 24.17 0.19
CA VAL A 195 -29.02 23.19 -0.86
C VAL A 195 -27.54 23.28 -1.19
N LYS A 196 -26.75 22.43 -0.54
CA LYS A 196 -25.37 22.15 -0.96
C LYS A 196 -25.47 21.61 -2.38
N ASN A 197 -25.32 22.52 -3.35
CA ASN A 197 -24.93 22.21 -4.71
C ASN A 197 -23.58 21.52 -4.61
N THR A 198 -23.62 20.20 -4.44
CA THR A 198 -22.43 19.37 -4.54
C THR A 198 -22.07 19.43 -6.02
N PRO A 199 -20.91 20.00 -6.39
CA PRO A 199 -20.53 20.04 -7.79
C PRO A 199 -20.54 18.60 -8.30
N VAL A 200 -21.30 18.34 -9.36
CA VAL A 200 -21.32 17.04 -10.04
C VAL A 200 -19.89 16.82 -10.54
N GLN A 201 -19.09 16.08 -9.77
CA GLN A 201 -17.72 15.77 -10.14
C GLN A 201 -17.78 14.92 -11.40
N ARG A 202 -17.38 15.50 -12.54
CA ARG A 202 -17.28 14.76 -13.79
C ARG A 202 -16.20 13.70 -13.66
N ARG A 203 -16.46 12.55 -14.29
CA ARG A 203 -15.52 11.44 -14.39
C ARG A 203 -14.26 11.86 -15.14
N ARG A 204 -13.09 11.63 -14.56
CA ARG A 204 -11.76 11.83 -15.17
C ARG A 204 -11.62 10.89 -16.37
N THR A 205 -11.26 11.45 -17.52
CA THR A 205 -10.99 10.68 -18.73
C THR A 205 -9.68 9.92 -18.55
N MET A 206 -9.72 8.61 -18.72
CA MET A 206 -8.52 7.77 -18.70
C MET A 206 -7.80 7.88 -20.05
N VAL A 207 -6.47 7.88 -20.04
CA VAL A 207 -5.65 7.88 -21.26
C VAL A 207 -5.51 6.44 -21.77
N PHE A 208 -5.95 6.20 -23.00
CA PHE A 208 -5.84 4.91 -23.69
C PHE A 208 -4.80 4.99 -24.80
N THR A 209 -4.15 3.87 -25.07
CA THR A 209 -3.32 3.71 -26.27
C THR A 209 -4.22 3.64 -27.51
N PRO A 210 -3.73 4.02 -28.70
CA PRO A 210 -4.51 3.92 -29.93
C PRO A 210 -5.05 2.50 -30.19
N VAL A 211 -4.22 1.48 -29.92
CA VAL A 211 -4.57 0.06 -30.10
C VAL A 211 -5.72 -0.37 -29.17
N GLU A 212 -5.79 0.17 -27.96
CA GLU A 212 -6.91 -0.12 -27.06
C GLU A 212 -8.21 0.52 -27.55
N LEU A 213 -8.15 1.74 -28.08
CA LEU A 213 -9.34 2.45 -28.60
C LEU A 213 -9.88 1.82 -29.89
N GLU A 214 -9.05 1.14 -30.68
CA GLU A 214 -9.50 0.36 -31.84
C GLU A 214 -10.39 -0.82 -31.45
N ARG A 215 -10.18 -1.37 -30.24
CA ARG A 215 -10.82 -2.62 -29.81
C ARG A 215 -11.84 -2.44 -28.69
N PHE A 216 -11.65 -1.44 -27.83
CA PHE A 216 -12.47 -1.23 -26.63
C PHE A 216 -13.06 0.17 -26.61
N ASP A 217 -14.33 0.26 -26.23
CA ASP A 217 -15.03 1.52 -26.04
C ASP A 217 -14.90 1.97 -24.56
N PRO A 218 -14.25 3.11 -24.28
CA PRO A 218 -14.15 3.68 -22.93
C PRO A 218 -15.47 4.29 -22.43
N ALA A 219 -16.44 4.54 -23.32
CA ALA A 219 -17.78 5.00 -22.96
C ALA A 219 -18.78 3.86 -22.73
N HIS A 220 -18.33 2.60 -22.83
CA HIS A 220 -19.20 1.44 -22.71
C HIS A 220 -19.94 1.42 -21.36
N ALA A 221 -21.19 0.95 -21.36
CA ALA A 221 -22.08 1.01 -20.19
C ALA A 221 -21.51 0.28 -18.94
N LEU A 222 -20.65 -0.71 -19.15
CA LEU A 222 -19.96 -1.47 -18.09
C LEU A 222 -18.82 -0.72 -17.42
N VAL A 223 -18.32 0.38 -18.01
CA VAL A 223 -17.15 1.08 -17.48
C VAL A 223 -17.43 1.63 -16.08
N GLY A 224 -16.50 1.33 -15.17
CA GLY A 224 -16.61 1.59 -13.74
C GLY A 224 -17.29 0.46 -12.95
N THR A 225 -17.66 -0.65 -13.59
CA THR A 225 -18.23 -1.82 -12.91
C THR A 225 -17.11 -2.70 -12.38
N ILE A 226 -17.27 -3.18 -11.16
CA ILE A 226 -16.40 -4.17 -10.54
C ILE A 226 -17.03 -5.55 -10.76
N VAL A 227 -16.26 -6.44 -11.35
CA VAL A 227 -16.68 -7.80 -11.69
C VAL A 227 -15.73 -8.81 -11.08
N LEU A 228 -16.21 -10.03 -10.87
CA LEU A 228 -15.38 -11.17 -10.52
C LEU A 228 -15.05 -11.92 -11.82
N VAL A 229 -13.77 -11.98 -12.17
CA VAL A 229 -13.27 -12.52 -13.45
C VAL A 229 -12.00 -13.32 -13.24
N GLU A 230 -11.77 -14.27 -14.13
CA GLU A 230 -10.56 -15.05 -14.17
C GLU A 230 -9.43 -14.22 -14.80
N VAL A 231 -8.44 -13.88 -13.98
CA VAL A 231 -7.28 -13.06 -14.39
C VAL A 231 -6.08 -13.99 -14.56
N PRO A 232 -5.44 -14.02 -15.75
CA PRO A 232 -4.23 -14.80 -15.96
C PRO A 232 -3.08 -14.30 -15.09
N PHE A 233 -2.22 -15.21 -14.65
CA PHE A 233 -0.97 -14.86 -13.99
C PHE A 233 0.15 -14.79 -15.02
N ASP A 234 0.85 -13.65 -15.07
CA ASP A 234 2.12 -13.58 -15.82
C ASP A 234 3.28 -14.29 -15.08
N ALA A 235 3.10 -14.55 -13.78
CA ALA A 235 4.08 -15.23 -12.93
C ALA A 235 3.47 -16.52 -12.35
N VAL A 236 4.11 -17.66 -12.64
CA VAL A 236 3.75 -18.98 -12.09
C VAL A 236 3.69 -18.89 -10.57
N ASP A 237 2.52 -19.16 -9.98
CA ASP A 237 2.36 -19.22 -8.53
C ASP A 237 3.17 -20.43 -8.02
N PRO A 238 4.26 -20.22 -7.25
CA PRO A 238 5.14 -21.32 -6.83
C PRO A 238 4.43 -22.29 -5.87
N ASP A 239 3.31 -21.89 -5.25
CA ASP A 239 2.51 -22.74 -4.38
C ASP A 239 1.52 -23.63 -5.18
N LEU A 240 1.16 -23.22 -6.40
CA LEU A 240 0.21 -23.90 -7.29
C LEU A 240 0.63 -23.72 -8.77
N PRO A 241 1.69 -24.40 -9.23
CA PRO A 241 2.28 -24.17 -10.55
C PRO A 241 1.35 -24.53 -11.73
N GLU A 242 0.27 -25.27 -11.48
CA GLU A 242 -0.76 -25.62 -12.46
C GLU A 242 -1.83 -24.52 -12.66
N VAL A 243 -1.89 -23.53 -11.75
CA VAL A 243 -2.91 -22.48 -11.76
C VAL A 243 -2.41 -21.27 -12.56
N GLN A 244 -2.69 -21.26 -13.86
CA GLN A 244 -2.31 -20.17 -14.78
C GLN A 244 -3.22 -18.95 -14.68
N SER A 245 -4.29 -19.03 -13.90
CA SER A 245 -5.30 -17.99 -13.78
C SER A 245 -6.03 -18.10 -12.45
N LYS A 246 -6.51 -16.97 -11.90
CA LYS A 246 -7.30 -16.97 -10.68
C LYS A 246 -8.46 -16.01 -10.79
N GLU A 247 -9.61 -16.46 -10.28
CA GLU A 247 -10.79 -15.62 -10.14
C GLU A 247 -10.52 -14.50 -9.13
N ARG A 248 -10.66 -13.25 -9.58
CA ARG A 248 -10.35 -12.04 -8.81
C ARG A 248 -11.33 -10.91 -9.11
N PRO A 249 -11.60 -10.03 -8.14
CA PRO A 249 -12.28 -8.79 -8.43
C PRO A 249 -11.45 -7.94 -9.39
N ALA A 250 -12.08 -7.33 -10.37
CA ALA A 250 -11.44 -6.43 -11.33
C ALA A 250 -12.37 -5.28 -11.71
N LEU A 251 -11.78 -4.12 -11.97
CA LEU A 251 -12.48 -2.94 -12.45
C LEU A 251 -12.48 -2.92 -13.98
N ILE A 252 -13.64 -2.82 -14.62
CA ILE A 252 -13.76 -2.62 -16.05
C ILE A 252 -13.46 -1.15 -16.39
N VAL A 253 -12.44 -0.93 -17.22
CA VAL A 253 -12.02 0.42 -17.65
C VAL A 253 -12.42 0.74 -19.09
N ALA A 254 -12.56 -0.26 -19.93
CA ALA A 254 -13.15 -0.17 -21.26
C ALA A 254 -13.76 -1.53 -21.64
N ALA A 255 -14.69 -1.58 -22.59
CA ALA A 255 -15.30 -2.84 -23.01
C ALA A 255 -15.76 -2.79 -24.47
N SER A 256 -15.92 -3.96 -25.07
CA SER A 256 -16.56 -4.21 -26.35
C SER A 256 -17.67 -5.26 -26.16
N PRO A 257 -18.44 -5.60 -27.20
CA PRO A 257 -19.46 -6.66 -27.10
C PRO A 257 -18.89 -8.04 -26.71
N ASP A 258 -17.63 -8.32 -27.04
CA ASP A 258 -16.99 -9.63 -26.96
C ASP A 258 -15.73 -9.67 -26.07
N ALA A 259 -15.32 -8.53 -25.52
CA ALA A 259 -14.11 -8.42 -24.71
C ALA A 259 -14.21 -7.30 -23.67
N ILE A 260 -13.43 -7.42 -22.61
CA ILE A 260 -13.31 -6.40 -21.57
C ILE A 260 -11.86 -6.05 -21.31
N LEU A 261 -11.60 -4.77 -21.06
CA LEU A 261 -10.32 -4.27 -20.59
C LEU A 261 -10.47 -3.96 -19.10
N ILE A 262 -9.67 -4.63 -18.28
CA ILE A 262 -9.79 -4.59 -16.83
C ILE A 262 -8.51 -4.14 -16.14
N ARG A 263 -8.65 -3.64 -14.92
CA ARG A 263 -7.58 -3.49 -13.93
C ARG A 263 -7.88 -4.41 -12.75
N ALA A 264 -7.00 -5.36 -12.48
CA ALA A 264 -7.21 -6.35 -11.42
C ALA A 264 -7.08 -5.74 -10.02
N ILE A 265 -7.86 -6.24 -9.06
CA ILE A 265 -7.84 -5.81 -7.66
C ILE A 265 -7.24 -6.93 -6.80
N TYR A 266 -6.25 -6.58 -5.98
CA TYR A 266 -5.48 -7.48 -5.14
C TYR A 266 -5.62 -7.13 -3.66
N SER A 267 -5.46 -8.12 -2.79
CA SER A 267 -5.37 -7.92 -1.33
C SER A 267 -4.00 -7.41 -0.87
N ASN A 268 -3.01 -7.40 -1.76
CA ASN A 268 -1.61 -7.17 -1.43
C ASN A 268 -1.07 -5.95 -2.18
N PRO A 269 -0.32 -5.06 -1.50
CA PRO A 269 0.32 -3.91 -2.15
C PRO A 269 1.43 -4.37 -3.10
N SER A 270 1.67 -3.59 -4.16
CA SER A 270 2.75 -3.75 -5.14
C SER A 270 3.13 -2.34 -5.64
N PRO A 271 4.37 -2.10 -6.12
CA PRO A 271 4.75 -0.80 -6.69
C PRO A 271 3.86 -0.31 -7.84
N THR A 272 3.24 -1.22 -8.60
CA THR A 272 2.31 -0.91 -9.70
C THR A 272 0.86 -0.77 -9.26
N ARG A 273 0.58 -0.81 -7.94
CA ARG A 273 -0.79 -0.86 -7.42
C ARG A 273 -1.07 0.34 -6.52
N SER A 274 -2.20 0.99 -6.76
CA SER A 274 -2.72 2.05 -5.91
C SER A 274 -3.79 1.51 -4.95
N THR A 275 -4.02 2.22 -3.83
CA THR A 275 -4.99 1.77 -2.83
C THR A 275 -6.41 1.96 -3.35
N PHE A 276 -7.17 0.88 -3.40
CA PHE A 276 -8.58 0.91 -3.81
C PHE A 276 -9.46 1.42 -2.66
N GLN A 277 -9.68 2.74 -2.62
CA GLN A 277 -10.25 3.43 -1.44
C GLN A 277 -11.66 2.97 -1.05
N SER A 278 -12.50 2.58 -2.00
CA SER A 278 -13.89 2.17 -1.77
C SER A 278 -14.06 0.68 -1.44
N TRP A 279 -12.99 -0.04 -1.08
CA TRP A 279 -12.99 -1.49 -0.83
C TRP A 279 -14.10 -1.96 0.14
N ARG A 280 -14.36 -1.22 1.22
CA ARG A 280 -15.42 -1.56 2.19
C ARG A 280 -16.83 -1.51 1.59
N ARG A 281 -17.08 -0.51 0.73
CA ARG A 281 -18.40 -0.32 0.10
C ARG A 281 -18.72 -1.46 -0.86
N HIS A 282 -17.70 -2.04 -1.49
CA HIS A 282 -17.83 -3.16 -2.41
C HIS A 282 -17.71 -4.54 -1.73
N GLY A 283 -17.76 -4.58 -0.39
CA GLY A 283 -17.83 -5.82 0.36
C GLY A 283 -16.52 -6.60 0.42
N PHE A 284 -15.37 -5.94 0.23
CA PHE A 284 -14.08 -6.58 0.46
C PHE A 284 -13.76 -6.60 1.96
N ASP A 285 -13.20 -7.72 2.44
CA ASP A 285 -12.95 -7.95 3.87
C ASP A 285 -11.70 -7.23 4.40
N HIS A 286 -10.82 -6.79 3.50
CA HIS A 286 -9.54 -6.17 3.80
C HIS A 286 -9.20 -5.07 2.80
N PRO A 287 -8.27 -4.14 3.15
CA PRO A 287 -7.73 -3.17 2.21
C PRO A 287 -7.32 -3.85 0.90
N SER A 288 -7.78 -3.27 -0.20
CA SER A 288 -7.55 -3.80 -1.54
C SER A 288 -6.81 -2.77 -2.38
N TYR A 289 -6.13 -3.23 -3.41
CA TYR A 289 -5.22 -2.45 -4.24
C TYR A 289 -5.51 -2.72 -5.70
N ILE A 290 -5.67 -1.69 -6.53
CA ILE A 290 -5.93 -1.80 -7.96
C ILE A 290 -4.62 -1.68 -8.73
N ASP A 291 -4.35 -2.61 -9.64
CA ASP A 291 -3.13 -2.61 -10.47
C ASP A 291 -3.24 -1.59 -11.60
N ASP A 292 -2.16 -0.86 -11.89
CA ASP A 292 -2.06 0.08 -12.99
C ASP A 292 -2.00 -0.63 -14.35
N VAL A 293 -1.56 -1.88 -14.36
CA VAL A 293 -1.54 -2.74 -15.54
C VAL A 293 -2.97 -3.08 -15.98
N ARG A 294 -3.25 -2.86 -17.27
CA ARG A 294 -4.51 -3.24 -17.91
C ARG A 294 -4.38 -4.60 -18.57
N ILE A 295 -5.38 -5.45 -18.39
CA ILE A 295 -5.44 -6.80 -18.93
C ILE A 295 -6.67 -6.88 -19.84
N ALA A 296 -6.46 -7.30 -21.08
CA ALA A 296 -7.53 -7.57 -22.02
C ALA A 296 -8.00 -9.02 -21.87
N LEU A 297 -9.28 -9.21 -21.53
CA LEU A 297 -9.90 -10.52 -21.50
C LEU A 297 -10.81 -10.67 -22.72
N LEU A 298 -10.49 -11.64 -23.58
CA LEU A 298 -11.15 -11.88 -24.85
C LEU A 298 -12.13 -13.05 -24.73
N GLY A 299 -13.26 -12.97 -25.43
CA GLY A 299 -14.26 -14.05 -25.47
C GLY A 299 -15.03 -14.23 -24.16
N VAL A 300 -15.03 -13.22 -23.30
CA VAL A 300 -15.78 -13.25 -22.03
C VAL A 300 -17.19 -12.73 -22.29
N PRO A 301 -18.24 -13.54 -22.13
CA PRO A 301 -19.61 -13.07 -22.30
C PRO A 301 -19.92 -12.03 -21.21
N VAL A 302 -20.13 -10.78 -21.63
CA VAL A 302 -20.43 -9.66 -20.72
C VAL A 302 -21.61 -9.94 -19.79
N GLU A 303 -22.58 -10.72 -20.27
CA GLU A 303 -23.80 -11.07 -19.54
C GLU A 303 -23.54 -12.09 -18.41
N SER A 304 -22.52 -12.94 -18.54
CA SER A 304 -22.18 -13.94 -17.52
C SER A 304 -21.29 -13.38 -16.40
N LEU A 305 -20.86 -12.12 -16.49
CA LEU A 305 -20.01 -11.49 -15.50
C LEU A 305 -20.73 -11.30 -14.16
N LYS A 306 -20.17 -11.89 -13.10
CA LYS A 306 -20.65 -11.66 -11.73
C LYS A 306 -20.26 -10.26 -11.28
N ARG A 307 -21.25 -9.36 -11.20
CA ARG A 307 -21.05 -7.95 -10.82
C ARG A 307 -21.04 -7.81 -9.29
N LEU A 308 -19.99 -7.21 -8.76
CA LEU A 308 -19.83 -6.92 -7.33
C LEU A 308 -20.29 -5.50 -6.97
N GLY A 309 -20.29 -4.59 -7.94
CA GLY A 309 -20.79 -3.24 -7.77
C GLY A 309 -20.31 -2.29 -8.86
N ARG A 310 -20.60 -1.00 -8.70
CA ARG A 310 -20.17 0.06 -9.63
C ARG A 310 -19.60 1.25 -8.87
N LEU A 311 -18.49 1.79 -9.37
CA LEU A 311 -17.88 3.00 -8.85
C LEU A 311 -18.76 4.22 -9.12
N SER A 312 -18.86 5.11 -8.13
CA SER A 312 -19.29 6.49 -8.34
C SER A 312 -18.22 7.28 -9.09
N ASP A 313 -18.57 8.46 -9.62
CA ASP A 313 -17.59 9.29 -10.31
C ASP A 313 -16.50 9.81 -9.38
N GLN A 314 -16.83 10.08 -8.11
CA GLN A 314 -15.83 10.42 -7.09
C GLN A 314 -14.84 9.26 -6.84
N GLU A 315 -15.35 8.04 -6.75
CA GLU A 315 -14.50 6.86 -6.53
C GLU A 315 -13.64 6.58 -7.75
N TRP A 316 -14.19 6.71 -8.95
CA TRP A 316 -13.45 6.63 -10.20
C TRP A 316 -12.30 7.64 -10.20
N ASN A 317 -12.58 8.91 -9.89
CA ASN A 317 -11.58 9.97 -9.85
C ASN A 317 -10.51 9.79 -8.76
N ALA A 318 -10.75 8.93 -7.78
CA ALA A 318 -9.75 8.56 -6.78
C ALA A 318 -8.84 7.42 -7.25
N GLN A 319 -9.18 6.72 -8.35
CA GLN A 319 -8.39 5.63 -8.93
C GLN A 319 -7.58 6.04 -10.17
N PHE A 320 -7.78 7.27 -10.69
CA PHE A 320 -7.16 7.82 -11.90
C PHE A 320 -6.89 9.31 -11.70
#